data_AF-A0A2V9D8J7-F1
#
_entry.id   AF-A0A2V9D8J7-F1
#
_cell.length_a   1.000
_cell.length_b   1.000
_cell.length_c   1.000
_cell.angle_alpha   90.00
_cell.angle_beta   90.00
_cell.angle_gamma   90.00
#
_symmetry.space_group_name_H-M   'P 1'
#
loop_
_entity.id
_entity.type
_entity.pdbx_description
1 polymer ?
#
loop_
_entity_poly.entity_id
_entity_poly.type
_entity_poly.pdbx_seq_one_letter_code
_entity_poly.pdbx_strand_id
1 'polypeptide(L)'
;MKESAKRGRSRRSSQPLRFAHPFYTSQPVAARKPVPGVGTRLVDHIKGNLEPIPAPTRTPSMTLADIIGTQGSKDIENSGAIRFHAVGDTGRSANSPQGDVAQAMQVDFDVSKPASSPAFFLHLGDVIYGPYKDQQYRPEFYEPYVHYPGKIIAIAGNHDGEVFPQTDPKTLNAFLANFCASSQKVPPIAGTIYRETMNQPGVYWMLDAPFVQIVGMYSNAARTAISATRAN
;
A
#
# COMPACT_ATOMS: atom_id res chain seq x y z
N MET A 1 -23.67 -61.72 -17.98
CA MET A 1 -23.76 -60.94 -16.73
C MET A 1 -22.36 -60.56 -16.30
N LYS A 2 -21.98 -59.28 -16.42
CA LYS A 2 -20.81 -58.69 -15.75
C LYS A 2 -21.28 -57.41 -15.11
N GLU A 3 -21.37 -57.43 -13.79
CA GLU A 3 -21.85 -56.35 -12.96
C GLU A 3 -20.72 -55.33 -12.79
N SER A 4 -20.90 -54.12 -13.33
CA SER A 4 -19.92 -53.05 -13.24
C SER A 4 -20.10 -52.32 -11.92
N ALA A 5 -19.20 -52.53 -10.97
CA ALA A 5 -19.18 -51.85 -9.68
C ALA A 5 -19.04 -50.32 -9.87
N LYS A 6 -20.09 -49.59 -9.48
CA LYS A 6 -20.06 -48.12 -9.40
C LYS A 6 -19.07 -47.70 -8.31
N ARG A 7 -17.93 -47.11 -8.70
CA ARG A 7 -17.06 -46.36 -7.79
C ARG A 7 -17.87 -45.22 -7.16
N GLY A 8 -18.23 -45.35 -5.89
CA GLY A 8 -18.80 -44.27 -5.11
C GLY A 8 -17.80 -43.13 -5.02
N ARG A 9 -18.05 -42.03 -5.73
CA ARG A 9 -17.41 -40.75 -5.44
C ARG A 9 -17.88 -40.31 -4.06
N SER A 10 -17.03 -40.48 -3.05
CA SER A 10 -17.19 -39.79 -1.77
C SER A 10 -17.20 -38.29 -2.05
N ARG A 11 -18.39 -37.70 -2.09
CA ARG A 11 -18.55 -36.24 -1.98
C ARG A 11 -18.06 -35.90 -0.58
N ARG A 12 -16.84 -35.39 -0.45
CA ARG A 12 -16.44 -34.68 0.76
C ARG A 12 -17.38 -33.48 0.89
N SER A 13 -18.43 -33.61 1.71
CA SER A 13 -19.11 -32.44 2.23
C SER A 13 -18.16 -31.80 3.23
N SER A 14 -17.22 -30.98 2.76
CA SER A 14 -16.48 -30.13 3.67
C SER A 14 -17.46 -29.06 4.14
N GLN A 15 -18.07 -29.31 5.30
CA GLN A 15 -18.70 -28.24 6.07
C GLN A 15 -17.71 -27.07 6.11
N PRO A 16 -18.14 -25.84 5.82
CA PRO A 16 -17.23 -24.69 5.83
C PRO A 16 -16.54 -24.63 7.20
N LEU A 17 -15.22 -24.45 7.19
CA LEU A 17 -14.47 -24.28 8.43
C LEU A 17 -14.91 -22.97 9.10
N ARG A 18 -14.86 -22.93 10.43
CA ARG A 18 -15.14 -21.71 11.22
C ARG A 18 -14.27 -20.52 10.79
N PHE A 19 -13.06 -20.79 10.32
CA PHE A 19 -12.10 -19.78 9.89
C PHE A 19 -11.71 -19.99 8.43
N ALA A 20 -11.53 -18.89 7.71
CA ALA A 20 -11.14 -18.88 6.29
C ALA A 20 -9.67 -19.30 6.05
N HIS A 21 -8.91 -19.63 7.10
CA HIS A 21 -7.48 -19.91 6.99
C HIS A 21 -7.08 -21.19 7.76
N PRO A 22 -6.37 -22.15 7.13
CA PRO A 22 -5.98 -23.43 7.76
C PRO A 22 -5.08 -23.32 9.01
N PHE A 23 -4.49 -22.16 9.31
CA PHE A 23 -3.63 -21.98 10.49
C PHE A 23 -4.39 -21.55 11.75
N TYR A 24 -5.65 -21.12 11.62
CA TYR A 24 -6.48 -20.72 12.74
C TYR A 24 -7.19 -21.95 13.30
N THR A 25 -6.51 -22.60 14.24
CA THR A 25 -6.97 -23.82 14.89
C THR A 25 -6.78 -23.70 16.40
N SER A 26 -7.51 -24.50 17.17
CA SER A 26 -7.28 -24.64 18.62
C SER A 26 -6.00 -25.42 18.96
N GLN A 27 -5.30 -25.98 17.96
CA GLN A 27 -4.10 -26.77 18.16
C GLN A 27 -2.86 -25.86 18.33
N PRO A 28 -2.00 -26.12 19.32
CA PRO A 28 -0.70 -25.47 19.45
C PRO A 28 0.15 -25.65 18.19
N VAL A 29 1.02 -24.68 17.86
CA VAL A 29 1.84 -24.69 16.62
C VAL A 29 2.62 -25.99 16.46
N ALA A 30 3.19 -26.53 17.54
CA ALA A 30 3.97 -27.77 17.53
C ALA A 30 3.16 -29.01 17.11
N ALA A 31 1.83 -28.98 17.27
CA ALA A 31 0.93 -30.08 16.92
C ALA A 31 0.23 -29.88 15.56
N ARG A 32 0.51 -28.78 14.84
CA ARG A 32 -0.11 -28.49 13.55
C ARG A 32 0.57 -29.30 12.45
N LYS A 33 -0.24 -29.94 11.61
CA LYS A 33 0.25 -30.55 10.37
C LYS A 33 0.71 -29.43 9.41
N PRO A 34 1.85 -29.59 8.71
CA PRO A 34 2.29 -28.61 7.75
C PRO A 34 1.31 -28.54 6.57
N VAL A 35 1.02 -27.32 6.14
CA VAL A 35 0.35 -27.06 4.86
C VAL A 35 1.41 -27.20 3.76
N PRO A 36 1.21 -28.03 2.73
CA PRO A 36 2.16 -28.20 1.63
C PRO A 36 2.57 -26.85 1.02
N GLY A 37 3.88 -26.61 0.88
CA GLY A 37 4.44 -25.36 0.34
C GLY A 37 4.45 -24.17 1.29
N VAL A 38 3.87 -24.26 2.49
CA VAL A 38 3.76 -23.13 3.45
C VAL A 38 4.41 -23.45 4.80
N GLY A 39 4.20 -24.66 5.33
CA GLY A 39 4.67 -25.06 6.66
C GLY A 39 3.57 -25.04 7.71
N THR A 40 3.93 -24.91 8.99
CA THR A 40 2.96 -24.95 10.11
C THR A 40 2.40 -23.57 10.46
N ARG A 41 3.01 -22.51 9.92
CA ARG A 41 2.57 -21.12 10.01
C ARG A 41 2.77 -20.41 8.68
N LEU A 42 1.98 -19.36 8.44
CA LEU A 42 2.16 -18.49 7.27
C LEU A 42 3.56 -17.86 7.21
N VAL A 43 4.12 -17.51 8.36
CA VAL A 43 5.47 -16.92 8.44
C VAL A 43 6.57 -17.87 7.97
N ASP A 44 6.34 -19.18 7.94
CA ASP A 44 7.35 -20.15 7.49
C ASP A 44 7.50 -20.16 5.97
N HIS A 45 6.49 -19.69 5.23
CA HIS A 45 6.52 -19.54 3.78
C HIS A 45 7.36 -18.36 3.30
N ILE A 46 7.45 -17.30 4.11
CA ILE A 46 8.01 -16.02 3.66
C ILE A 46 9.47 -15.81 4.05
N LYS A 47 10.02 -16.61 4.98
CA LYS A 47 11.37 -16.43 5.56
C LYS A 47 12.52 -16.39 4.55
N GLY A 48 12.38 -17.00 3.37
CA GLY A 48 13.41 -17.00 2.32
C GLY A 48 13.33 -15.84 1.34
N ASN A 49 12.27 -15.02 1.39
CA ASN A 49 11.94 -14.01 0.38
C ASN A 49 11.84 -12.59 0.97
N LEU A 50 12.33 -12.38 2.20
CA LEU A 50 12.30 -11.08 2.85
C LEU A 50 13.56 -10.30 2.49
N GLU A 51 13.37 -9.04 2.13
CA GLU A 51 14.46 -8.08 1.96
C GLU A 51 14.68 -7.28 3.25
N PRO A 52 15.87 -6.72 3.49
CA PRO A 52 16.08 -5.81 4.61
C PRO A 52 15.11 -4.62 4.54
N ILE A 53 14.44 -4.30 5.65
CA ILE A 53 13.62 -3.09 5.75
C ILE A 53 14.56 -1.90 6.00
N PRO A 54 14.63 -0.90 5.10
CA PRO A 54 15.50 0.25 5.30
C PRO A 54 15.12 1.05 6.55
N ALA A 55 16.12 1.51 7.29
CA ALA A 55 15.89 2.43 8.41
C ALA A 55 15.40 3.80 7.89
N PRO A 56 14.49 4.47 8.63
CA PRO A 56 14.07 5.83 8.36
C PRO A 56 15.25 6.80 8.39
N THR A 57 15.18 7.83 7.56
CA THR A 57 16.19 8.90 7.46
C THR A 57 16.11 9.91 8.61
N ARG A 58 14.99 9.93 9.33
CA ARG A 58 14.70 10.76 10.50
C ARG A 58 13.69 10.03 11.40
N THR A 59 13.34 10.62 12.54
CA THR A 59 12.27 10.09 13.39
C THR A 59 11.04 9.74 12.54
N PRO A 60 10.50 8.50 12.62
CA PRO A 60 9.43 8.02 11.76
C PRO A 60 8.06 8.56 12.22
N SER A 61 7.97 9.86 12.45
CA SER A 61 6.78 10.60 12.79
C SER A 61 6.61 11.77 11.82
N MET A 62 5.37 12.04 11.45
CA MET A 62 4.94 13.18 10.65
C MET A 62 3.66 13.72 11.26
N THR A 63 3.46 15.03 11.14
CA THR A 63 2.19 15.67 11.43
C THR A 63 1.43 15.94 10.14
N LEU A 64 0.12 16.18 10.22
CA LEU A 64 -0.64 16.64 9.04
C LEU A 64 -0.08 17.95 8.46
N ALA A 65 0.47 18.82 9.32
CA ALA A 65 1.12 20.06 8.90
C ALA A 65 2.38 19.82 8.04
N ASP A 66 3.10 18.70 8.23
CA ASP A 66 4.24 18.35 7.38
C ASP A 66 3.81 17.96 5.95
N ILE A 67 2.53 17.62 5.75
CA ILE A 67 1.98 17.18 4.47
C ILE A 67 1.30 18.33 3.74
N ILE A 68 0.36 19.02 4.40
CA ILE A 68 -0.49 20.06 3.78
C ILE A 68 -0.27 21.46 4.35
N GLY A 69 0.76 21.64 5.18
CA GLY A 69 1.08 22.90 5.82
C GLY A 69 0.26 23.20 7.07
N THR A 70 0.78 24.10 7.91
CA THR A 70 0.16 24.49 9.18
C THR A 70 -1.26 25.03 9.01
N GLN A 71 -1.52 25.84 7.99
CA GLN A 71 -2.86 26.39 7.75
C GLN A 71 -3.85 25.28 7.37
N GLY A 72 -3.48 24.40 6.43
CA GLY A 72 -4.33 23.27 6.02
C GLY A 72 -4.66 22.35 7.19
N SER A 73 -3.69 22.05 8.07
CA SER A 73 -3.95 21.25 9.26
C SER A 73 -4.93 21.92 10.24
N LYS A 74 -4.82 23.24 10.44
CA LYS A 74 -5.75 24.00 11.28
C LYS A 74 -7.15 24.08 10.68
N ASP A 75 -7.24 24.23 9.36
CA ASP A 75 -8.54 24.28 8.67
C ASP A 75 -9.30 22.95 8.83
N ILE A 76 -8.59 21.82 8.78
CA ILE A 76 -9.17 20.50 9.07
C ILE A 76 -9.65 20.40 10.51
N GLU A 77 -8.84 20.80 11.50
CA GLU A 77 -9.22 20.83 12.90
C GLU A 77 -10.47 21.69 13.14
N ASN A 78 -10.50 22.91 12.58
CA ASN A 78 -11.62 23.84 12.68
C ASN A 78 -12.90 23.31 11.99
N SER A 79 -12.75 22.50 10.94
CA SER A 79 -13.89 21.89 10.25
C SER A 79 -14.54 20.75 11.04
N GLY A 80 -13.87 20.22 12.06
CA GLY A 80 -14.36 19.13 12.91
C GLY A 80 -14.31 17.74 12.26
N ALA A 81 -13.74 17.60 11.05
CA ALA A 81 -13.63 16.30 10.38
C ALA A 81 -12.43 16.25 9.43
N ILE A 82 -11.80 15.08 9.32
CA ILE A 82 -10.79 14.78 8.31
C ILE A 82 -11.36 13.80 7.27
N ARG A 83 -11.03 14.04 6.00
CA ARG A 83 -11.37 13.16 4.86
C ARG A 83 -10.09 12.86 4.11
N PHE A 84 -9.93 11.63 3.63
CA PHE A 84 -8.79 11.24 2.80
C PHE A 84 -9.19 10.04 1.94
N HIS A 85 -8.55 9.90 0.79
CA HIS A 85 -8.70 8.70 -0.04
C HIS A 85 -7.74 7.60 0.44
N ALA A 86 -8.16 6.35 0.30
CA ALA A 86 -7.33 5.17 0.58
C ALA A 86 -7.47 4.16 -0.56
N VAL A 87 -6.40 3.98 -1.34
CA VAL A 87 -6.39 3.14 -2.55
C VAL A 87 -5.05 2.41 -2.61
N GLY A 88 -5.03 1.15 -3.04
CA GLY A 88 -3.81 0.37 -3.28
C GLY A 88 -3.93 -0.41 -4.57
N ASP A 89 -2.95 -1.24 -4.86
CA ASP A 89 -2.95 -2.15 -6.03
C ASP A 89 -3.16 -1.39 -7.34
N THR A 90 -2.32 -0.39 -7.58
CA THR A 90 -2.42 0.50 -8.74
C THR A 90 -1.47 0.06 -9.85
N GLY A 91 -0.50 0.88 -10.26
CA GLY A 91 0.53 0.50 -11.24
C GLY A 91 -0.01 0.12 -12.61
N ARG A 92 -0.96 0.90 -13.11
CA ARG A 92 -1.50 0.84 -14.47
C ARG A 92 -1.52 2.23 -15.09
N SER A 93 -1.48 2.28 -16.42
CA SER A 93 -1.51 3.54 -17.16
C SER A 93 -2.78 4.35 -16.92
N ALA A 94 -2.76 5.65 -17.25
CA ALA A 94 -3.92 6.53 -17.17
C ALA A 94 -5.12 6.07 -18.02
N ASN A 95 -4.89 5.28 -19.08
CA ASN A 95 -5.95 4.73 -19.93
C ASN A 95 -6.53 3.40 -19.41
N SER A 96 -6.42 3.15 -18.11
CA SER A 96 -6.95 1.97 -17.43
C SER A 96 -7.98 2.38 -16.38
N PRO A 97 -8.68 1.44 -15.72
CA PRO A 97 -9.59 1.78 -14.63
C PRO A 97 -8.96 2.59 -13.50
N GLN A 98 -7.63 2.56 -13.34
CA GLN A 98 -6.92 3.45 -12.40
C GLN A 98 -7.14 4.94 -12.75
N GLY A 99 -7.12 5.30 -14.04
CA GLY A 99 -7.38 6.66 -14.49
C GLY A 99 -8.81 7.11 -14.20
N ASP A 100 -9.79 6.22 -14.41
CA ASP A 100 -11.20 6.50 -14.07
C ASP A 100 -11.38 6.75 -12.58
N VAL A 101 -10.73 5.93 -11.73
CA VAL A 101 -10.73 6.11 -10.27
C VAL A 101 -10.04 7.41 -9.89
N ALA A 102 -8.90 7.74 -10.49
CA ALA A 102 -8.18 9.00 -10.24
C ALA A 102 -9.03 10.22 -10.61
N GLN A 103 -9.77 10.16 -11.72
CA GLN A 103 -10.70 11.20 -12.13
C GLN A 103 -11.88 11.32 -11.16
N ALA A 104 -12.44 10.20 -10.69
CA ALA A 104 -13.51 10.22 -9.70
C ALA A 104 -13.04 10.87 -8.39
N MET A 105 -11.87 10.48 -7.88
CA MET A 105 -11.27 11.07 -6.68
C MET A 105 -10.95 12.57 -6.84
N GLN A 106 -10.64 13.03 -8.05
CA GLN A 106 -10.45 14.45 -8.30
C GLN A 106 -11.74 15.26 -8.09
N VAL A 107 -12.91 14.69 -8.41
CA VAL A 107 -14.21 15.37 -8.27
C VAL A 107 -14.57 15.67 -6.82
N ASP A 108 -13.97 14.94 -5.86
CA ASP A 108 -14.17 15.18 -4.42
C ASP A 108 -13.50 16.47 -3.91
N PHE A 109 -12.72 17.15 -4.74
CA PHE A 109 -12.06 18.41 -4.39
C PHE A 109 -12.88 19.63 -4.79
N ASP A 110 -13.12 20.51 -3.83
CA ASP A 110 -13.60 21.88 -4.04
C ASP A 110 -12.51 22.85 -3.55
N VAL A 111 -11.81 23.49 -4.49
CA VAL A 111 -10.73 24.45 -4.18
C VAL A 111 -11.23 25.69 -3.42
N SER A 112 -12.52 25.99 -3.49
CA SER A 112 -13.13 27.07 -2.69
C SER A 112 -13.46 26.63 -1.26
N LYS A 113 -13.44 25.32 -0.99
CA LYS A 113 -13.71 24.71 0.33
C LYS A 113 -12.68 23.62 0.65
N PRO A 114 -11.38 23.97 0.77
CA PRO A 114 -10.32 23.00 0.98
C PRO A 114 -10.50 22.18 2.25
N ALA A 115 -11.08 22.75 3.32
CA ALA A 115 -11.33 22.05 4.58
C ALA A 115 -12.38 20.92 4.49
N SER A 116 -13.29 20.98 3.51
CA SER A 116 -14.26 19.90 3.25
C SER A 116 -13.79 18.92 2.17
N SER A 117 -12.67 19.21 1.51
CA SER A 117 -12.04 18.33 0.52
C SER A 117 -11.16 17.27 1.21
N PRO A 118 -10.74 16.22 0.49
CA PRO A 118 -9.75 15.26 1.00
C PRO A 118 -8.42 15.95 1.35
N ALA A 119 -7.93 15.74 2.57
CA ALA A 119 -6.67 16.30 3.05
C ALA A 119 -5.45 15.66 2.33
N PHE A 120 -5.53 14.37 2.03
CA PHE A 120 -4.50 13.63 1.29
C PHE A 120 -5.11 12.36 0.68
N PHE A 121 -4.31 11.67 -0.12
CA PHE A 121 -4.54 10.29 -0.54
C PHE A 121 -3.47 9.40 0.12
N LEU A 122 -3.90 8.41 0.89
CA LEU A 122 -3.09 7.31 1.41
C LEU A 122 -3.05 6.15 0.40
N HIS A 123 -1.93 6.00 -0.30
CA HIS A 123 -1.67 4.85 -1.15
C HIS A 123 -1.28 3.63 -0.31
N LEU A 124 -2.02 2.54 -0.44
CA LEU A 124 -1.91 1.32 0.38
C LEU A 124 -0.89 0.31 -0.19
N GLY A 125 0.12 0.80 -0.93
CA GLY A 125 1.14 -0.03 -1.57
C GLY A 125 0.77 -0.57 -2.94
N ASP A 126 1.74 -1.28 -3.53
CA ASP A 126 1.73 -1.78 -4.90
C ASP A 126 1.47 -0.66 -5.91
N VAL A 127 2.36 0.34 -5.88
CA VAL A 127 2.29 1.53 -6.72
C VAL A 127 2.74 1.21 -8.14
N ILE A 128 3.74 0.35 -8.28
CA ILE A 128 4.31 -0.07 -9.58
C ILE A 128 4.44 -1.59 -9.60
N TYR A 129 3.98 -2.20 -10.69
CA TYR A 129 4.10 -3.65 -10.91
C TYR A 129 5.21 -3.97 -11.91
N GLY A 130 5.99 -5.02 -11.63
CA GLY A 130 6.96 -5.57 -12.59
C GLY A 130 8.32 -4.84 -12.62
N PRO A 131 9.11 -5.06 -13.67
CA PRO A 131 10.47 -4.51 -13.80
C PRO A 131 10.46 -3.04 -14.25
N TYR A 132 11.63 -2.40 -14.25
CA TYR A 132 11.85 -1.03 -14.75
C TYR A 132 11.10 0.03 -13.92
N LYS A 133 11.05 -0.16 -12.61
CA LYS A 133 10.13 0.58 -11.73
C LYS A 133 10.36 2.08 -11.78
N ASP A 134 11.61 2.51 -11.80
CA ASP A 134 11.96 3.93 -11.87
C ASP A 134 11.45 4.59 -13.16
N GLN A 135 11.44 3.88 -14.29
CA GLN A 135 10.84 4.39 -15.52
C GLN A 135 9.31 4.32 -15.52
N GLN A 136 8.71 3.33 -14.86
CA GLN A 136 7.25 3.15 -14.82
C GLN A 136 6.53 4.19 -13.95
N TYR A 137 7.21 4.86 -13.01
CA TYR A 137 6.58 5.91 -12.21
C TYR A 137 5.93 7.01 -13.06
N ARG A 138 6.48 7.35 -14.24
CA ARG A 138 5.83 8.32 -15.13
C ARG A 138 4.46 7.81 -15.64
N PRO A 139 4.41 6.73 -16.44
CA PRO A 139 3.15 6.25 -17.01
C PRO A 139 2.17 5.65 -16.00
N GLU A 140 2.64 5.11 -14.87
CA GLU A 140 1.79 4.34 -13.95
C GLU A 140 1.45 5.06 -12.63
N PHE A 141 2.11 6.18 -12.33
CA PHE A 141 1.80 7.02 -11.15
C PHE A 141 1.58 8.49 -11.51
N TYR A 142 2.54 9.14 -12.16
CA TYR A 142 2.43 10.57 -12.46
C TYR A 142 1.34 10.88 -13.48
N GLU A 143 1.24 10.12 -14.56
CA GLU A 143 0.21 10.31 -15.59
C GLU A 143 -1.22 10.04 -15.04
N PRO A 144 -1.51 8.92 -14.35
CA PRO A 144 -2.84 8.68 -13.79
C PRO A 144 -3.29 9.75 -12.78
N TYR A 145 -2.35 10.26 -11.98
CA TYR A 145 -2.66 11.26 -10.94
C TYR A 145 -2.28 12.68 -11.36
N VAL A 146 -2.15 12.98 -12.66
CA VAL A 146 -1.73 14.31 -13.15
C VAL A 146 -2.68 15.44 -12.71
N HIS A 147 -3.98 15.15 -12.58
CA HIS A 147 -5.01 16.14 -12.22
C HIS A 147 -5.52 16.01 -10.78
N TYR A 148 -5.06 15.02 -10.02
CA TYR A 148 -5.45 14.87 -8.61
C TYR A 148 -4.89 16.05 -7.77
N PRO A 149 -5.69 16.86 -7.04
CA PRO A 149 -5.15 18.08 -6.43
C PRO A 149 -4.31 17.83 -5.17
N GLY A 150 -4.64 16.77 -4.41
CA GLY A 150 -4.07 16.52 -3.10
C GLY A 150 -2.66 15.91 -3.12
N LYS A 151 -2.03 15.93 -1.93
CA LYS A 151 -0.80 15.18 -1.64
C LYS A 151 -1.08 13.68 -1.58
N ILE A 152 -0.13 12.85 -2.02
CA ILE A 152 -0.24 11.39 -2.01
C ILE A 152 0.87 10.83 -1.13
N ILE A 153 0.52 10.38 0.08
CA ILE A 153 1.42 9.62 0.96
C ILE A 153 1.19 8.13 0.74
N ALA A 154 2.15 7.29 1.07
CA ALA A 154 2.10 5.86 0.76
C ALA A 154 2.77 5.00 1.84
N ILE A 155 2.28 3.78 1.96
CA ILE A 155 3.08 2.64 2.39
C ILE A 155 3.55 1.87 1.15
N ALA A 156 4.66 1.16 1.27
CA ALA A 156 5.09 0.24 0.22
C ALA A 156 4.32 -1.09 0.33
N GLY A 157 4.00 -1.68 -0.82
CA GLY A 157 3.51 -3.04 -0.96
C GLY A 157 4.63 -4.00 -1.41
N ASN A 158 4.31 -5.28 -1.59
CA ASN A 158 5.32 -6.26 -1.97
C ASN A 158 5.87 -6.02 -3.37
N HIS A 159 5.07 -5.49 -4.31
CA HIS A 159 5.54 -5.20 -5.66
C HIS A 159 6.52 -4.03 -5.69
N ASP A 160 6.37 -3.05 -4.80
CA ASP A 160 7.31 -1.94 -4.65
C ASP A 160 8.70 -2.42 -4.15
N GLY A 161 8.70 -3.52 -3.40
CA GLY A 161 9.89 -4.17 -2.83
C GLY A 161 10.54 -5.24 -3.71
N GLU A 162 9.87 -5.66 -4.78
CA GLU A 162 10.30 -6.79 -5.62
C GLU A 162 11.60 -6.48 -6.38
N VAL A 163 12.58 -7.37 -6.23
CA VAL A 163 13.90 -7.27 -6.85
C VAL A 163 13.89 -7.97 -8.21
N PHE A 164 14.27 -7.23 -9.24
CA PHE A 164 14.52 -7.76 -10.58
C PHE A 164 16.02 -7.59 -10.87
N PRO A 165 16.86 -8.64 -10.85
CA PRO A 165 18.32 -8.50 -10.83
C PRO A 165 18.90 -7.64 -11.98
N GLN A 166 18.25 -7.62 -13.14
CA GLN A 166 18.71 -6.89 -14.32
C GLN A 166 18.21 -5.45 -14.38
N THR A 167 17.08 -5.13 -13.75
CA THR A 167 16.38 -3.85 -13.92
C THR A 167 16.19 -3.09 -12.61
N ASP A 168 15.92 -3.81 -11.53
CA ASP A 168 15.61 -3.30 -10.19
C ASP A 168 16.39 -4.11 -9.12
N PRO A 169 17.74 -4.08 -9.13
CA PRO A 169 18.55 -4.93 -8.24
C PRO A 169 18.50 -4.52 -6.76
N LYS A 170 17.87 -3.39 -6.44
CA LYS A 170 17.76 -2.85 -5.08
C LYS A 170 16.29 -2.74 -4.71
N THR A 171 15.88 -3.45 -3.66
CA THR A 171 14.52 -3.37 -3.10
C THR A 171 14.14 -1.90 -2.80
N LEU A 172 12.87 -1.55 -3.02
CA LEU A 172 12.27 -0.25 -2.69
C LEU A 172 12.91 0.98 -3.34
N ASN A 173 13.90 0.84 -4.22
CA ASN A 173 14.69 1.99 -4.70
C ASN A 173 13.81 3.08 -5.35
N ALA A 174 12.89 2.68 -6.23
CA ALA A 174 11.96 3.59 -6.87
C ALA A 174 10.93 4.17 -5.89
N PHE A 175 10.43 3.35 -4.95
CA PHE A 175 9.51 3.83 -3.90
C PHE A 175 10.16 4.91 -3.03
N LEU A 176 11.38 4.68 -2.55
CA LEU A 176 12.13 5.63 -1.74
C LEU A 176 12.41 6.92 -2.50
N ALA A 177 12.72 6.85 -3.79
CA ALA A 177 12.98 8.03 -4.61
C ALA A 177 11.73 8.94 -4.79
N ASN A 178 10.52 8.37 -4.76
CA ASN A 178 9.28 9.11 -5.03
C ASN A 178 8.51 9.50 -3.76
N PHE A 179 8.50 8.66 -2.73
CA PHE A 179 7.75 8.90 -1.49
C PHE A 179 8.61 9.31 -0.29
N CYS A 180 9.91 8.97 -0.30
CA CYS A 180 10.86 9.26 0.77
C CYS A 180 12.01 10.17 0.31
N ALA A 181 11.74 11.05 -0.67
CA ALA A 181 12.73 11.99 -1.17
C ALA A 181 13.18 12.95 -0.04
N SER A 182 14.37 13.54 -0.18
CA SER A 182 14.89 14.50 0.80
C SER A 182 14.04 15.78 0.91
N SER A 183 13.29 16.12 -0.14
CA SER A 183 12.33 17.22 -0.17
C SER A 183 11.21 16.94 -1.16
N GLN A 184 10.08 17.64 -1.00
CA GLN A 184 9.01 17.67 -1.99
C GLN A 184 9.45 18.53 -3.17
N LYS A 185 9.46 17.95 -4.37
CA LYS A 185 9.78 18.65 -5.63
C LYS A 185 9.27 17.85 -6.82
N VAL A 186 9.09 18.50 -7.96
CA VAL A 186 8.82 17.80 -9.22
C VAL A 186 10.06 17.00 -9.63
N PRO A 187 10.01 15.66 -9.70
CA PRO A 187 11.17 14.88 -10.10
C PRO A 187 11.35 14.93 -11.62
N PRO A 188 12.58 14.76 -12.13
CA PRO A 188 12.84 14.78 -13.58
C PRO A 188 11.97 13.81 -14.38
N ILE A 189 11.65 12.64 -13.81
CA ILE A 189 10.83 11.61 -14.45
C ILE A 189 9.38 12.06 -14.69
N ALA A 190 8.86 13.03 -13.95
CA ALA A 190 7.52 13.56 -14.17
C ALA A 190 7.42 14.37 -15.48
N GLY A 191 8.55 14.84 -16.03
CA GLY A 191 8.59 15.61 -17.28
C GLY A 191 7.78 16.90 -17.17
N THR A 192 6.67 17.00 -17.91
CA THR A 192 5.76 18.16 -17.88
C THR A 192 4.66 18.07 -16.82
N ILE A 193 4.67 17.02 -15.98
CA ILE A 193 3.71 16.83 -14.90
C ILE A 193 4.24 17.51 -13.63
N TYR A 194 3.48 18.45 -13.07
CA TYR A 194 3.91 19.25 -11.92
C TYR A 194 3.62 18.61 -10.54
N ARG A 195 3.32 17.30 -10.51
CA ARG A 195 3.17 16.57 -9.25
C ARG A 195 4.53 16.35 -8.59
N GLU A 196 4.60 16.69 -7.31
CA GLU A 196 5.82 16.55 -6.51
C GLU A 196 5.99 15.14 -5.94
N THR A 197 7.23 14.80 -5.61
CA THR A 197 7.57 13.73 -4.67
C THR A 197 7.07 14.03 -3.26
N MET A 198 6.99 13.01 -2.42
CA MET A 198 6.84 13.18 -0.97
C MET A 198 8.18 12.98 -0.24
N ASN A 199 8.22 13.40 1.02
CA ASN A 199 9.38 13.37 1.90
C ASN A 199 9.10 12.60 3.20
N GLN A 200 8.45 11.45 3.07
CA GLN A 200 8.24 10.52 4.19
C GLN A 200 9.57 10.11 4.81
N PRO A 201 9.61 9.87 6.13
CA PRO A 201 10.86 9.55 6.82
C PRO A 201 11.40 8.17 6.41
N GLY A 202 10.57 7.27 5.90
CA GLY A 202 10.95 5.95 5.43
C GLY A 202 9.72 5.14 4.98
N VAL A 203 9.88 3.82 4.89
CA VAL A 203 8.80 2.88 4.51
C VAL A 203 7.91 2.46 5.68
N TYR A 204 8.17 3.01 6.87
CA TYR A 204 7.28 2.93 8.01
C TYR A 204 7.32 4.26 8.76
N TRP A 205 6.15 4.67 9.25
CA TRP A 205 5.96 5.99 9.85
C TRP A 205 4.65 6.04 10.65
N MET A 206 4.54 7.02 11.54
CA MET A 206 3.31 7.43 12.17
C MET A 206 2.93 8.82 11.64
N LEU A 207 1.67 9.00 11.25
CA LEU A 207 1.07 10.29 10.97
C LEU A 207 0.16 10.66 12.14
N ASP A 208 0.48 11.78 12.77
CA ASP A 208 -0.35 12.44 13.77
C ASP A 208 -1.18 13.54 13.09
N ALA A 209 -2.49 13.35 13.02
CA ALA A 209 -3.42 14.27 12.38
C ALA A 209 -4.62 14.56 13.30
N PRO A 210 -5.33 15.69 13.11
CA PRO A 210 -6.59 15.90 13.80
C PRO A 210 -7.52 14.71 13.60
N PHE A 211 -8.11 14.23 14.70
CA PHE A 211 -9.08 13.14 14.77
C PHE A 211 -8.57 11.72 14.45
N VAL A 212 -7.34 11.56 13.95
CA VAL A 212 -6.82 10.24 13.57
C VAL A 212 -5.30 10.14 13.68
N GLN A 213 -4.82 9.02 14.20
CA GLN A 213 -3.43 8.60 14.09
C GLN A 213 -3.33 7.42 13.12
N ILE A 214 -2.42 7.52 12.16
CA ILE A 214 -2.23 6.48 11.14
C ILE A 214 -0.82 5.92 11.27
N VAL A 215 -0.70 4.61 11.44
CA VAL A 215 0.59 3.92 11.44
C VAL A 215 0.78 3.23 10.09
N GLY A 216 1.68 3.78 9.28
CA GLY A 216 2.11 3.18 8.02
C GLY A 216 3.20 2.14 8.27
N MET A 217 2.98 0.91 7.82
CA MET A 217 3.96 -0.18 7.93
C MET A 217 4.17 -0.83 6.57
N TYR A 218 5.42 -1.19 6.28
CA TYR A 218 5.79 -1.98 5.12
C TYR A 218 5.80 -3.47 5.46
N SER A 219 5.00 -4.25 4.74
CA SER A 219 4.86 -5.71 4.94
C SER A 219 5.97 -6.54 4.31
N ASN A 220 7.00 -5.90 3.73
CA ASN A 220 8.08 -6.53 2.98
C ASN A 220 7.64 -7.06 1.59
N ALA A 221 8.60 -7.56 0.79
CA ALA A 221 8.39 -8.21 -0.51
C ALA A 221 7.58 -9.52 -0.43
N ALA A 222 7.25 -9.96 0.79
CA ALA A 222 6.32 -11.05 1.04
C ALA A 222 4.86 -10.57 0.96
N ARG A 223 4.04 -11.27 0.18
CA ARG A 223 2.58 -11.04 0.09
C ARG A 223 1.90 -11.36 1.43
N THR A 224 1.86 -10.43 2.41
CA THR A 224 0.85 -10.41 3.50
C THR A 224 0.86 -9.17 4.42
N ALA A 225 -0.20 -8.35 4.26
CA ALA A 225 -1.05 -7.56 5.19
C ALA A 225 -0.53 -6.63 6.33
N ILE A 226 -1.21 -5.47 6.39
CA ILE A 226 -1.16 -4.31 7.30
C ILE A 226 -1.92 -4.57 8.63
N SER A 227 -1.51 -3.91 9.72
CA SER A 227 -2.28 -3.79 10.98
C SER A 227 -2.69 -2.33 11.22
N ALA A 228 -3.96 -2.09 11.58
CA ALA A 228 -4.44 -0.81 12.08
C ALA A 228 -4.92 -0.96 13.53
N THR A 229 -4.50 -0.06 14.41
CA THR A 229 -4.98 0.03 15.80
C THR A 229 -5.78 1.32 15.98
N ARG A 230 -6.91 1.26 16.69
CA ARG A 230 -7.64 2.45 17.13
C ARG A 230 -6.80 3.22 18.16
N ALA A 231 -6.73 4.54 17.99
CA ALA A 231 -6.41 5.43 19.10
C ALA A 231 -7.61 5.42 20.07
N ASN A 232 -7.34 5.30 21.36
CA ASN A 232 -8.32 5.42 22.43
C ASN A 232 -8.66 6.89 22.69
#